data_AF-A0A6N4WNX8-F1
#
_entry.id   AF-A0A6N4WNX8-F1
#
_cell.length_a   1.000
_cell.length_b   1.000
_cell.length_c   1.000
_cell.angle_alpha   90.00
_cell.angle_beta   90.00
_cell.angle_gamma   90.00
#
_symmetry.space_group_name_H-M   'P 1'
#
loop_
_entity.id
_entity.type
_entity.pdbx_description
1 polymer ?
#
loop_
_entity_poly.entity_id
_entity_poly.type
_entity_poly.pdbx_seq_one_letter_code
_entity_poly.pdbx_strand_id
1 'polypeptide(L)'
;MKTYTSIIRFLLALPLLAQISLHAEQSAEAASKTLDDRPNVVFLMMDDQRGDTLGCYGRTDVLTPNIDKLAAEGVDLSHLVKGTQDMSQWRDAVLMENFFIEEIHTATRKKHPDIDALNKEIIAGNRSYRTQGVRSDRFKYFRYHEHDPVIEEFYDLNADPHEQPNLISNPEYADVLTQLRSKTQELYTLATN
;
A
#
# COMPACT_ATOMS: atom_id res chain seq x y z
N MET A 1 81.01 -27.36 25.37
CA MET A 1 79.73 -28.04 25.06
C MET A 1 78.44 -27.26 25.42
N LYS A 2 78.49 -26.07 26.08
CA LYS A 2 77.28 -25.31 26.46
C LYS A 2 76.80 -24.24 25.44
N THR A 3 77.57 -23.98 24.39
CA THR A 3 77.29 -22.92 23.41
C THR A 3 76.51 -23.37 22.17
N TYR A 4 76.54 -24.67 21.81
CA TYR A 4 75.83 -25.18 20.63
C TYR A 4 74.32 -25.40 20.87
N THR A 5 73.89 -25.67 22.10
CA THR A 5 72.49 -25.94 22.44
C THR A 5 71.60 -24.69 22.36
N SER A 6 72.16 -23.49 22.57
CA SER A 6 71.39 -22.23 22.47
C SER A 6 71.14 -21.79 21.03
N ILE A 7 72.05 -22.08 20.10
CA ILE A 7 71.91 -21.69 18.69
C ILE A 7 70.85 -22.55 17.98
N ILE A 8 70.80 -23.85 18.29
CA ILE A 8 69.79 -24.78 17.74
C ILE A 8 68.38 -24.45 18.25
N ARG A 9 68.23 -23.98 19.50
CA ARG A 9 66.94 -23.50 20.03
C ARG A 9 66.46 -22.21 19.36
N PHE A 10 67.38 -21.34 18.94
CA PHE A 10 67.03 -20.11 18.21
C PHE A 10 66.59 -20.38 16.76
N LEU A 11 67.23 -21.34 16.08
CA LEU A 11 66.91 -21.69 14.69
C LEU A 11 65.57 -22.41 14.51
N LEU A 12 65.09 -23.14 15.53
CA LEU A 12 63.78 -23.80 15.49
C LEU A 12 62.61 -22.92 15.98
N ALA A 13 62.90 -21.87 16.76
CA ALA A 13 61.86 -20.97 17.30
C ALA A 13 61.32 -19.97 16.26
N LEU A 14 62.17 -19.51 15.33
CA LEU A 14 61.77 -18.57 14.27
C LEU A 14 60.70 -19.11 13.31
N PRO A 15 60.83 -20.32 12.73
CA PRO A 15 59.81 -20.85 11.83
C PRO A 15 58.49 -21.17 12.56
N LEU A 16 58.56 -21.55 13.84
CA LEU A 16 57.37 -21.80 14.66
C LEU A 16 56.62 -20.50 14.99
N LEU A 17 57.34 -19.42 15.30
CA LEU A 17 56.75 -18.09 15.51
C LEU A 17 56.14 -17.53 14.21
N ALA A 18 56.79 -17.74 13.06
CA ALA A 18 56.25 -17.37 11.76
C ALA A 18 54.97 -18.16 11.43
N GLN A 19 54.93 -19.46 11.73
CA GLN A 19 53.72 -20.28 11.54
C GLN A 19 52.57 -19.86 12.46
N ILE A 20 52.86 -19.52 13.72
CA ILE A 20 51.86 -19.03 14.68
C ILE A 20 51.30 -17.68 14.21
N SER A 21 52.15 -16.78 13.71
CA SER A 21 51.72 -15.47 13.21
C SER A 21 50.84 -15.60 11.97
N LEU A 22 51.18 -16.51 11.04
CA LEU A 22 50.39 -16.75 9.83
C LEU A 22 49.01 -17.35 10.14
N HIS A 23 48.93 -18.28 11.10
CA HIS A 23 47.65 -18.85 11.53
C HIS A 23 46.79 -17.84 12.31
N ALA A 24 47.42 -16.93 13.07
CA ALA A 24 46.73 -15.86 13.77
C ALA A 24 46.13 -14.84 12.78
N GLU A 25 46.87 -14.47 11.72
CA GLU A 25 46.38 -13.59 10.65
C GLU A 25 45.20 -14.22 9.89
N GLN A 26 45.30 -15.50 9.49
CA GLN A 26 44.19 -16.20 8.82
C GLN A 26 42.95 -16.36 9.71
N SER A 27 43.13 -16.58 11.02
CA SER A 27 42.02 -16.69 11.95
C SER A 27 41.34 -15.34 12.21
N ALA A 28 42.11 -14.24 12.20
CA ALA A 28 41.58 -12.88 12.33
C ALA A 28 40.79 -12.44 11.09
N GLU A 29 41.26 -12.79 9.87
CA GLU A 29 40.58 -12.47 8.62
C GLU A 29 39.27 -13.27 8.45
N ALA A 30 39.25 -14.54 8.87
CA ALA A 30 38.03 -15.35 8.90
C ALA A 30 37.02 -14.85 9.96
N ALA A 31 37.49 -14.35 11.10
CA ALA A 31 36.64 -13.79 12.16
C ALA A 31 36.07 -12.41 11.78
N SER A 32 36.83 -11.58 11.05
CA SER A 32 36.38 -10.26 10.56
C SER A 32 35.21 -10.36 9.59
N LYS A 33 35.01 -11.52 8.94
CA LYS A 33 33.94 -11.74 7.96
C LYS A 33 32.54 -11.97 8.55
N THR A 34 32.35 -11.90 9.88
CA THR A 34 31.17 -12.53 10.52
C THR A 34 30.14 -11.57 11.13
N LEU A 35 30.30 -10.26 10.99
CA LEU A 35 29.26 -9.27 11.35
C LEU A 35 28.74 -8.45 10.16
N ASP A 36 29.53 -8.33 9.09
CA ASP A 36 29.23 -7.49 7.92
C ASP A 36 28.61 -8.26 6.74
N ASP A 37 28.66 -9.60 6.76
CA ASP A 37 28.12 -10.48 5.70
C ASP A 37 26.60 -10.73 5.82
N ARG A 38 25.92 -10.14 6.80
CA ARG A 38 24.46 -10.28 6.93
C ARG A 38 23.78 -9.19 6.08
N PRO A 39 22.93 -9.56 5.11
CA PRO A 39 22.23 -8.56 4.32
C PRO A 39 21.27 -7.76 5.21
N ASN A 40 21.22 -6.45 4.96
CA ASN A 40 20.14 -5.63 5.49
C ASN A 40 18.83 -6.02 4.79
N VAL A 41 17.74 -6.10 5.54
CA VAL A 41 16.40 -6.35 4.98
C VAL A 41 15.61 -5.06 5.06
N VAL A 42 15.19 -4.54 3.90
CA VAL A 42 14.30 -3.38 3.78
C VAL A 42 12.97 -3.86 3.23
N PHE A 43 11.89 -3.63 3.97
CA PHE A 43 10.52 -3.91 3.53
C PHE A 43 9.83 -2.59 3.18
N LEU A 44 9.43 -2.44 1.91
CA LEU A 44 8.72 -1.28 1.40
C LEU A 44 7.29 -1.70 1.02
N MET A 45 6.30 -1.02 1.58
CA MET A 45 4.89 -1.25 1.29
C MET A 45 4.26 0.07 0.85
N MET A 46 3.51 0.05 -0.24
CA MET A 46 2.77 1.20 -0.75
C MET A 46 1.30 0.97 -0.48
N ASP A 47 0.62 2.00 0.01
CA ASP A 47 -0.82 1.99 0.19
C ASP A 47 -1.50 2.23 -1.17
N ASP A 48 -2.54 1.46 -1.49
CA ASP A 48 -3.34 1.57 -2.72
C ASP A 48 -2.60 1.52 -4.09
N GLN A 49 -1.32 1.13 -4.14
CA GLN A 49 -0.62 0.99 -5.43
C GLN A 49 -1.13 -0.23 -6.20
N ARG A 50 -1.89 0.00 -7.27
CA ARG A 50 -2.29 -1.07 -8.21
C ARG A 50 -1.12 -1.48 -9.09
N GLY A 51 -0.96 -2.78 -9.35
CA GLY A 51 0.14 -3.29 -10.20
C GLY A 51 0.11 -2.72 -11.63
N ASP A 52 -1.07 -2.52 -12.21
CA ASP A 52 -1.24 -2.00 -13.58
C ASP A 52 -0.92 -0.50 -13.74
N THR A 53 -0.45 0.16 -12.68
CA THR A 53 -0.03 1.58 -12.71
C THR A 53 1.48 1.76 -12.81
N LEU A 54 2.26 0.67 -12.81
CA LEU A 54 3.73 0.71 -12.89
C LEU A 54 4.24 0.44 -14.30
N GLY A 55 5.32 1.11 -14.68
CA GLY A 55 5.98 0.98 -15.99
C GLY A 55 6.47 -0.44 -16.27
N CYS A 56 7.02 -1.14 -15.27
CA CYS A 56 7.43 -2.53 -15.36
C CYS A 56 6.29 -3.52 -15.68
N TYR A 57 5.02 -3.10 -15.51
CA TYR A 57 3.84 -3.87 -15.91
C TYR A 57 3.15 -3.34 -17.17
N GLY A 58 3.85 -2.50 -17.97
CA GLY A 58 3.42 -2.07 -19.30
C GLY A 58 2.67 -0.73 -19.34
N ARG A 59 2.61 0.01 -18.22
CA ARG A 59 2.02 1.35 -18.18
C ARG A 59 2.96 2.37 -18.84
N THR A 60 2.45 3.24 -19.71
CA THR A 60 3.28 4.17 -20.51
C THR A 60 3.09 5.66 -20.18
N ASP A 61 2.01 6.01 -19.49
CA ASP A 61 1.63 7.36 -19.07
C ASP A 61 2.06 7.69 -17.63
N VAL A 62 2.45 6.69 -16.83
CA VAL A 62 3.00 6.86 -15.49
C VAL A 62 4.48 6.47 -15.49
N LEU A 63 5.35 7.41 -15.12
CA LEU A 63 6.80 7.19 -15.11
C LEU A 63 7.27 6.66 -13.74
N THR A 64 7.72 5.41 -13.67
CA THR A 64 8.20 4.77 -12.44
C THR A 64 9.64 4.25 -12.53
N PRO A 65 10.61 5.04 -13.03
CA PRO A 65 11.92 4.53 -13.44
C PRO A 65 12.71 3.83 -12.32
N ASN A 66 12.55 4.25 -11.07
CA ASN A 66 13.22 3.61 -9.92
C ASN A 66 12.60 2.25 -9.57
N ILE A 67 11.27 2.13 -9.66
CA ILE A 67 10.56 0.86 -9.41
C ILE A 67 10.81 -0.09 -10.59
N ASP A 68 10.84 0.44 -11.81
CA ASP A 68 11.12 -0.35 -13.01
C ASP A 68 12.53 -0.95 -12.96
N LYS A 69 13.52 -0.15 -12.53
CA LYS A 69 14.88 -0.62 -12.27
C LYS A 69 14.91 -1.69 -11.19
N LEU A 70 14.23 -1.48 -10.06
CA LEU A 70 14.16 -2.46 -8.98
C LEU A 70 13.54 -3.79 -9.43
N ALA A 71 12.49 -3.74 -10.26
CA ALA A 71 11.86 -4.92 -10.83
C ALA A 71 12.80 -5.65 -11.82
N ALA A 72 13.56 -4.90 -12.63
CA ALA A 72 14.51 -5.46 -13.59
C ALA A 72 15.75 -6.09 -12.93
N GLU A 73 16.20 -5.55 -11.79
CA GLU A 73 17.35 -6.06 -11.03
C GLU A 73 16.95 -7.12 -9.98
N GLY A 74 15.65 -7.30 -9.73
CA GLY A 74 15.10 -8.16 -8.69
C GLY A 74 14.33 -9.37 -9.21
N VAL A 75 13.47 -9.93 -8.35
CA VAL A 75 12.58 -11.06 -8.67
C VAL A 75 11.13 -10.60 -8.51
N ASP A 76 10.36 -10.72 -9.58
CA ASP A 76 8.92 -10.44 -9.57
C ASP A 76 8.11 -11.63 -9.04
N LEU A 77 7.41 -11.42 -7.93
CA LEU A 77 6.53 -12.40 -7.29
C LEU A 77 5.05 -12.23 -7.67
N SER A 78 4.70 -11.33 -8.61
CA SER A 78 3.32 -11.07 -9.03
C SER A 78 2.59 -12.33 -9.50
N HIS A 79 3.31 -13.30 -10.07
CA HIS A 79 2.77 -14.58 -10.51
C HIS A 79 2.20 -15.44 -9.37
N LEU A 80 2.64 -15.23 -8.12
CA LEU A 80 2.13 -15.97 -6.96
C LEU A 80 0.75 -15.49 -6.52
N VAL A 81 0.38 -14.24 -6.87
CA VAL A 81 -0.89 -13.62 -6.47
C VAL A 81 -1.86 -13.44 -7.64
N LYS A 82 -1.40 -13.56 -8.89
CA LYS A 82 -2.26 -13.54 -10.08
C LYS A 82 -3.30 -14.66 -10.03
N GLY A 83 -4.58 -14.31 -10.21
CA GLY A 83 -5.70 -15.27 -10.24
C GLY A 83 -6.17 -15.75 -8.86
N THR A 84 -5.61 -15.23 -7.77
CA THR A 84 -6.12 -15.51 -6.41
C THR A 84 -7.45 -14.82 -6.10
N GLN A 85 -7.86 -13.87 -6.94
CA GLN A 85 -9.11 -13.13 -6.82
C GLN A 85 -9.80 -13.05 -8.18
N ASP A 86 -11.11 -13.28 -8.21
CA ASP A 86 -11.95 -13.02 -9.38
C ASP A 86 -12.27 -11.52 -9.45
N MET A 87 -11.53 -10.81 -10.31
CA MET A 87 -11.68 -9.37 -10.51
C MET A 87 -12.97 -8.99 -11.27
N SER A 88 -13.83 -9.93 -11.67
CA SER A 88 -15.19 -9.56 -12.10
C SER A 88 -16.15 -9.38 -10.92
N GLN A 89 -15.86 -9.98 -9.75
CA GLN A 89 -16.75 -9.95 -8.58
C GLN A 89 -16.62 -8.68 -7.73
N TRP A 90 -15.51 -7.92 -7.84
CA TRP A 90 -15.25 -6.81 -6.91
C TRP A 90 -16.04 -5.52 -7.19
N ARG A 91 -16.79 -5.46 -8.31
CA ARG A 91 -17.36 -4.20 -8.83
C ARG A 91 -18.87 -4.16 -8.95
N ASP A 92 -19.59 -5.24 -8.67
CA ASP A 92 -21.07 -5.24 -8.65
C ASP A 92 -21.65 -4.81 -7.28
N ALA A 93 -20.84 -4.16 -6.44
CA ALA A 93 -21.18 -3.80 -5.07
C ALA A 93 -21.34 -2.29 -4.87
N VAL A 94 -22.04 -1.90 -3.81
CA VAL A 94 -22.13 -0.51 -3.33
C VAL A 94 -20.73 -0.05 -2.95
N LEU A 95 -20.28 1.06 -3.54
CA LEU A 95 -19.17 1.81 -2.98
C LEU A 95 -19.72 2.56 -1.77
N MET A 96 -19.46 2.04 -0.57
CA MET A 96 -19.72 2.74 0.69
C MET A 96 -18.37 3.11 1.28
N GLU A 97 -17.83 4.26 0.90
CA GLU A 97 -16.65 4.81 1.55
C GLU A 97 -17.11 5.47 2.85
N ASN A 98 -17.08 4.68 3.92
CA ASN A 98 -17.00 5.22 5.26
C ASN A 98 -15.55 5.65 5.50
N PHE A 99 -15.19 6.79 4.92
CA PHE A 99 -13.88 7.38 5.14
C PHE A 99 -13.60 7.52 6.63
N PHE A 100 -12.33 7.36 7.00
CA PHE A 100 -11.85 7.72 8.33
C PHE A 100 -12.17 9.19 8.58
N ILE A 101 -13.23 9.46 9.32
CA ILE A 101 -13.49 10.80 9.85
C ILE A 101 -12.41 11.04 10.91
N GLU A 102 -11.39 11.82 10.55
CA GLU A 102 -10.19 12.07 11.37
C GLU A 102 -10.59 12.47 12.79
N GLU A 103 -11.58 13.35 12.92
CA GLU A 103 -12.09 13.82 14.20
C GLU A 103 -12.61 12.67 15.07
N ILE A 104 -13.38 11.74 14.50
CA ILE A 104 -13.90 10.56 15.19
C ILE A 104 -12.74 9.63 15.57
N HIS A 105 -11.83 9.35 14.64
CA HIS A 105 -10.69 8.47 14.88
C HIS A 105 -9.79 8.99 16.01
N THR A 106 -9.48 10.28 15.98
CA THR A 106 -8.71 10.97 17.01
C THR A 106 -9.46 10.97 18.34
N ALA A 107 -10.77 11.21 18.34
CA ALA A 107 -11.60 11.16 19.54
C ALA A 107 -11.65 9.74 20.15
N THR A 108 -11.78 8.70 19.33
CA THR A 108 -11.75 7.29 19.76
C THR A 108 -10.39 6.96 20.39
N ARG A 109 -9.26 7.32 19.76
CA ARG A 109 -7.93 7.13 20.36
C ARG A 109 -7.77 7.85 21.69
N LYS A 110 -8.33 9.06 21.81
CA LYS A 110 -8.30 9.86 23.03
C LYS A 110 -9.34 9.44 24.08
N LYS A 111 -10.12 8.39 23.80
CA LYS A 111 -11.21 7.89 24.67
C LYS A 111 -12.23 8.98 25.01
N HIS A 112 -12.64 9.75 24.00
CA HIS A 112 -13.68 10.76 24.16
C HIS A 112 -14.93 10.12 24.79
N PRO A 113 -15.53 10.75 25.82
CA PRO A 113 -16.57 10.13 26.63
C PRO A 113 -17.89 9.90 25.87
N ASP A 114 -18.12 10.65 24.79
CA ASP A 114 -19.34 10.56 23.98
C ASP A 114 -19.02 10.75 22.49
N ILE A 115 -18.74 9.64 21.81
CA ILE A 115 -18.46 9.64 20.36
C ILE A 115 -19.73 9.91 19.55
N ASP A 116 -20.89 9.51 20.07
CA ASP A 116 -22.16 9.65 19.36
C ASP A 116 -22.60 11.11 19.27
N ALA A 117 -22.42 11.88 20.34
CA ALA A 117 -22.66 13.32 20.33
C ALA A 117 -21.74 14.04 19.34
N LEU A 118 -20.44 13.70 19.33
CA LEU A 118 -19.48 14.25 18.36
C LEU A 118 -19.88 13.90 16.92
N ASN A 119 -20.28 12.67 16.67
CA ASN A 119 -20.73 12.25 15.34
C ASN A 119 -21.95 13.06 14.87
N LYS A 120 -22.92 13.32 15.75
CA LYS A 120 -24.08 14.18 15.44
C LYS A 120 -23.67 15.62 15.13
N GLU A 121 -22.70 16.17 15.85
CA GLU A 121 -22.17 17.50 15.60
C GLU A 121 -21.47 17.59 14.23
N ILE A 122 -20.68 16.58 13.87
CA ILE A 122 -20.01 16.48 12.56
C ILE A 122 -21.03 16.47 11.43
N ILE A 123 -22.08 15.65 11.57
CA ILE A 123 -23.18 15.58 10.60
C ILE A 123 -23.89 16.93 10.50
N ALA A 124 -24.31 17.52 11.63
CA ALA A 124 -25.00 18.80 11.66
C ALA A 124 -24.18 19.96 11.08
N GLY A 125 -22.84 19.85 11.11
CA GLY A 125 -21.93 20.81 10.52
C GLY A 125 -21.58 20.58 9.05
N ASN A 126 -22.21 19.63 8.35
CA ASN A 126 -21.82 19.20 6.99
C ASN A 126 -20.34 18.82 6.88
N ARG A 127 -19.77 18.21 7.93
CA ARG A 127 -18.35 17.80 7.99
C ARG A 127 -18.15 16.30 7.79
N SER A 128 -19.22 15.55 7.55
CA SER A 128 -19.11 14.12 7.27
C SER A 128 -18.68 13.89 5.82
N TYR A 129 -17.73 12.99 5.60
CA TYR A 129 -17.32 12.57 4.25
C TYR A 129 -17.87 11.19 3.89
N ARG A 130 -18.85 10.67 4.65
CA ARG A 130 -19.42 9.33 4.37
C ARG A 130 -20.25 9.34 3.09
N THR A 131 -19.88 8.46 2.17
CA THR A 131 -20.55 8.33 0.88
C THR A 131 -21.26 6.99 0.75
N GLN A 132 -22.26 6.99 -0.13
CA GLN A 132 -22.86 5.76 -0.65
C GLN A 132 -23.09 5.93 -2.14
N GLY A 133 -22.82 4.88 -2.91
CA GLY A 133 -22.90 4.94 -4.36
C GLY A 133 -22.88 3.59 -5.03
N VAL A 134 -23.16 3.60 -6.32
CA VAL A 134 -23.07 2.44 -7.19
C VAL A 134 -22.11 2.74 -8.33
N ARG A 135 -21.26 1.77 -8.62
CA ARG A 135 -20.40 1.79 -9.79
C ARG A 135 -20.73 0.56 -10.62
N SER A 136 -21.12 0.79 -11.86
CA SER A 136 -21.27 -0.24 -12.90
C SER A 136 -20.10 -0.13 -13.88
N ASP A 137 -20.10 -0.96 -14.93
CA ASP A 137 -19.07 -0.85 -15.98
C ASP A 137 -19.07 0.50 -16.69
N ARG A 138 -20.24 1.10 -16.89
CA ARG A 138 -20.38 2.38 -17.60
C ARG A 138 -20.56 3.58 -16.67
N PHE A 139 -21.30 3.43 -15.59
CA PHE A 139 -21.72 4.56 -14.76
C PHE A 139 -21.16 4.49 -13.35
N LYS A 140 -20.73 5.62 -12.82
CA LYS A 140 -20.41 5.81 -11.41
C LYS A 140 -21.29 6.90 -10.84
N TYR A 141 -21.98 6.59 -9.74
CA TYR A 141 -22.82 7.53 -9.01
C TYR A 141 -22.54 7.40 -7.52
N PHE A 142 -22.42 8.51 -6.81
CA PHE A 142 -22.34 8.52 -5.35
C PHE A 142 -22.88 9.81 -4.75
N ARG A 143 -23.19 9.76 -3.46
CA ARG A 143 -23.71 10.91 -2.69
C ARG A 143 -23.12 10.99 -1.29
N TYR A 144 -22.89 12.22 -0.83
CA TYR A 144 -22.62 12.57 0.56
C TYR A 144 -23.95 12.69 1.31
N HIS A 145 -24.46 11.55 1.76
CA HIS A 145 -25.84 11.40 2.23
C HIS A 145 -26.15 12.06 3.58
N GLU A 146 -25.13 12.47 4.33
CA GLU A 146 -25.27 13.14 5.63
C GLU A 146 -25.17 14.67 5.52
N HIS A 147 -25.02 15.23 4.31
CA HIS A 147 -25.03 16.68 4.09
C HIS A 147 -26.44 17.20 3.85
N ASP A 148 -26.68 18.46 4.24
CA ASP A 148 -27.87 19.23 3.87
C ASP A 148 -27.46 20.58 3.23
N PRO A 149 -27.72 20.81 1.92
CA PRO A 149 -28.31 19.85 0.98
C PRO A 149 -27.36 18.68 0.65
N VAL A 150 -27.93 17.55 0.25
CA VAL A 150 -27.18 16.38 -0.19
C VAL A 150 -26.33 16.73 -1.42
N ILE A 151 -25.05 16.36 -1.38
CA ILE A 151 -24.11 16.52 -2.50
C ILE A 151 -24.06 15.20 -3.27
N GLU A 152 -24.22 15.29 -4.60
CA GLU A 152 -24.24 14.13 -5.50
C GLU A 152 -23.24 14.30 -6.64
N GLU A 153 -22.65 13.19 -7.06
CA GLU A 153 -21.73 13.13 -8.20
C GLU A 153 -22.09 11.96 -9.12
N PHE A 154 -21.96 12.21 -10.42
CA PHE A 154 -22.28 11.25 -11.46
C PHE A 154 -21.33 11.37 -12.66
N TYR A 155 -20.85 10.22 -13.13
CA TYR A 155 -19.89 10.09 -14.24
C TYR A 155 -20.28 8.96 -15.19
N ASP A 156 -20.19 9.20 -16.50
CA ASP A 156 -20.23 8.18 -17.56
C ASP A 156 -18.79 7.81 -17.95
N LEU A 157 -18.32 6.69 -17.42
CA LEU A 157 -16.96 6.18 -17.57
C LEU A 157 -16.59 5.81 -19.01
N ASN A 158 -17.57 5.62 -19.90
CA ASN A 158 -17.30 5.39 -21.32
C ASN A 158 -16.99 6.70 -22.04
N ALA A 159 -17.73 7.77 -21.71
CA ALA A 159 -17.52 9.09 -22.29
C ALA A 159 -16.33 9.82 -21.65
N ASP A 160 -16.12 9.56 -20.35
CA ASP A 160 -15.08 10.17 -19.54
C ASP A 160 -14.47 9.14 -18.57
N PRO A 161 -13.45 8.38 -19.03
CA PRO A 161 -12.74 7.43 -18.20
C PRO A 161 -11.98 8.05 -17.02
N HIS A 162 -11.87 9.39 -16.98
CA HIS A 162 -11.09 10.13 -15.99
C HIS A 162 -11.95 10.85 -14.94
N GLU A 163 -13.28 10.72 -15.00
CA GLU A 163 -14.21 11.23 -13.99
C GLU A 163 -14.04 12.75 -13.72
N GLN A 164 -13.92 13.56 -14.76
CA GLN A 164 -13.66 15.00 -14.67
C GLN A 164 -14.94 15.84 -14.52
N PRO A 165 -15.88 15.89 -15.49
CA PRO A 165 -17.13 16.63 -15.31
C PRO A 165 -18.13 15.85 -14.48
N ASN A 166 -18.59 16.45 -13.39
CA ASN A 166 -19.79 15.97 -12.68
C ASN A 166 -21.04 16.21 -13.55
N LEU A 167 -21.69 15.13 -13.99
CA LEU A 167 -22.83 15.15 -14.90
C LEU A 167 -24.20 15.17 -14.17
N ILE A 168 -24.22 15.38 -12.85
CA ILE A 168 -25.46 15.29 -12.04
C ILE A 168 -26.60 16.20 -12.54
N SER A 169 -26.26 17.34 -13.13
CA SER A 169 -27.22 18.34 -13.62
C SER A 169 -27.59 18.15 -15.10
N ASN A 170 -27.04 17.14 -15.77
CA ASN A 170 -27.31 16.91 -17.19
C ASN A 170 -28.69 16.22 -17.38
N PRO A 171 -29.66 16.87 -18.05
CA PRO A 171 -31.01 16.33 -18.20
C PRO A 171 -31.07 15.04 -19.04
N GLU A 172 -30.09 14.77 -19.91
CA GLU A 172 -30.05 13.55 -20.72
C GLU A 172 -29.92 12.28 -19.86
N TYR A 173 -29.39 12.40 -18.65
CA TYR A 173 -29.17 11.29 -17.73
C TYR A 173 -30.24 11.20 -16.63
N ALA A 174 -31.35 11.95 -16.71
CA ALA A 174 -32.36 12.01 -15.65
C ALA A 174 -32.94 10.62 -15.29
N ASP A 175 -33.25 9.80 -16.29
CA ASP A 175 -33.77 8.45 -16.08
C ASP A 175 -32.72 7.51 -15.49
N VAL A 176 -31.47 7.63 -15.95
CA VAL A 176 -30.33 6.84 -15.44
C VAL A 176 -30.07 7.20 -13.98
N LEU A 177 -30.03 8.49 -13.64
CA LEU A 177 -29.85 8.97 -12.27
C LEU A 177 -30.96 8.48 -11.33
N THR A 178 -32.22 8.46 -11.79
CA THR A 178 -33.33 7.88 -11.03
C THR A 178 -33.08 6.41 -10.70
N GLN A 179 -32.64 5.63 -11.69
CA GLN A 179 -32.32 4.21 -11.49
C GLN A 179 -31.14 4.01 -10.55
N LEU A 180 -30.06 4.77 -10.72
CA LEU A 180 -28.86 4.68 -9.88
C LEU A 180 -29.16 5.08 -8.42
N ARG A 181 -29.93 6.15 -8.19
CA ARG A 181 -30.40 6.54 -6.85
C ARG A 181 -31.20 5.42 -6.18
N SER A 182 -32.15 4.85 -6.91
CA SER A 182 -32.95 3.72 -6.42
C SER A 182 -32.07 2.52 -6.10
N LYS A 183 -31.11 2.20 -6.97
CA LYS A 183 -30.22 1.05 -6.78
C LYS A 183 -29.28 1.24 -5.59
N THR A 184 -28.71 2.43 -5.43
CA THR A 184 -27.91 2.79 -4.24
C THR A 184 -28.73 2.58 -2.97
N GLN A 185 -29.98 3.04 -2.94
CA GLN A 185 -30.83 2.89 -1.77
C GLN A 185 -31.18 1.42 -1.48
N GLU A 186 -31.56 0.65 -2.50
CA GLU A 186 -31.87 -0.78 -2.40
C GLU A 186 -30.69 -1.55 -1.79
N LEU A 187 -29.49 -1.35 -2.35
CA LEU A 187 -28.31 -2.07 -1.92
C LEU A 187 -27.81 -1.59 -0.55
N TYR A 188 -27.92 -0.30 -0.23
CA TYR A 188 -27.61 0.20 1.11
C TYR A 188 -28.51 -0.48 2.16
N THR A 189 -29.83 -0.53 1.90
CA THR A 189 -30.78 -1.21 2.78
C THR A 189 -30.49 -2.70 2.90
N LEU A 190 -30.07 -3.37 1.82
CA LEU A 190 -29.64 -4.77 1.88
C LEU A 190 -28.39 -4.97 2.75
N ALA A 191 -27.45 -4.02 2.74
CA ALA A 191 -26.20 -4.11 3.48
C ALA A 191 -26.34 -3.79 4.97
N THR A 192 -27.36 -3.02 5.37
CA THR A 192 -27.56 -2.57 6.76
C THR A 192 -28.64 -3.35 7.53
N ASN A 193 -29.34 -4.28 6.88
CA ASN A 193 -30.32 -5.18 7.49
C ASN A 193 -29.74 -6.58 7.69
#